data_AF-A0A4R9PDP3-F1
#
_entry.id   AF-A0A4R9PDP3-F1
#
_cell.length_a   1.000
_cell.length_b   1.000
_cell.length_c   1.000
_cell.angle_alpha   90.00
_cell.angle_beta   90.00
_cell.angle_gamma   90.00
#
_symmetry.space_group_name_H-M   'P 1'
#
loop_
_entity.id
_entity.type
_entity.pdbx_description
1 polymer ?
#
loop_
_entity_poly.entity_id
_entity_poly.type
_entity_poly.pdbx_seq_one_letter_code
_entity_poly.pdbx_strand_id
1 'polypeptide(L)'
;RLSKVMNCNWKIFWENFNECLHCPGVHRDLSRLVPIYGRGLMARHDDPEWARHADNDAPEFSGGLRAGAETWSRDGRVHGPVFAGLKPAERAAGQTYATSLPSMFI
;
A
#
# COMPACT_ATOMS: atom_id res chain seq x y z
N ARG A 1 -5.61 15.06 19.12
CA ARG A 1 -4.32 15.01 18.38
C ARG A 1 -3.64 13.68 18.71
N LEU A 2 -3.38 12.83 17.72
CA LEU A 2 -2.55 11.63 17.93
C LEU A 2 -1.07 12.04 17.86
N SER A 3 -0.27 11.58 18.82
CA SER A 3 1.18 11.85 18.88
C SER A 3 1.90 10.62 19.42
N LYS A 4 3.09 10.33 18.88
CA LYS A 4 3.95 9.23 19.32
C LYS A 4 5.41 9.67 19.23
N VAL A 5 6.16 9.43 20.31
CA VAL A 5 7.62 9.59 20.34
C VAL A 5 8.26 8.24 20.03
N MET A 6 9.24 8.23 19.12
CA MET A 6 10.00 7.04 18.74
C MET A 6 11.46 7.21 19.11
N ASN A 7 12.01 6.22 19.81
CA ASN A 7 13.41 6.22 20.25
C ASN A 7 14.31 5.65 19.15
N CYS A 8 14.37 6.32 18.00
CA CYS A 8 15.18 5.89 16.85
C CYS A 8 15.79 7.09 16.13
N ASN A 9 16.80 6.82 15.30
CA ASN A 9 17.24 7.81 14.31
C ASN A 9 16.10 8.06 13.30
N TRP A 10 15.88 9.31 12.91
CA TRP A 10 14.83 9.67 11.95
C TRP A 10 15.01 9.01 10.58
N LYS A 11 16.24 8.68 10.17
CA LYS A 11 16.52 7.98 8.91
C LYS A 11 15.98 6.54 8.91
N ILE A 12 16.13 5.84 10.03
CA ILE A 12 15.63 4.45 10.19
C ILE A 12 14.11 4.41 10.03
N PHE A 13 13.41 5.44 10.50
CA PHE A 13 11.97 5.55 10.29
C PHE A 13 11.61 5.63 8.79
N TRP A 14 12.34 6.43 8.02
CA TRP A 14 12.13 6.54 6.58
C TRP A 14 12.59 5.30 5.81
N GLU A 15 13.69 4.69 6.20
CA GLU A 15 14.15 3.42 5.63
C GLU A 15 13.07 2.33 5.82
N ASN A 16 12.49 2.22 7.03
CA ASN A 16 11.40 1.29 7.30
C ASN A 16 10.11 1.62 6.53
N PHE A 17 9.79 2.90 6.35
CA PHE A 17 8.61 3.32 5.58
C PHE A 17 8.75 3.03 4.07
N ASN A 18 9.98 3.12 3.54
CA ASN A 18 10.28 2.93 2.12
C ASN A 18 10.56 1.46 1.74
N GLU A 19 10.13 0.50 2.56
CA GLU A 19 10.20 -0.93 2.26
C GLU A 19 9.00 -1.68 2.81
N CYS A 20 8.79 -2.91 2.33
CA CYS A 20 7.74 -3.82 2.83
C CYS A 20 8.28 -5.19 3.25
N LEU A 21 9.60 -5.40 3.27
CA LEU A 21 10.25 -6.64 3.67
C LEU A 21 9.80 -7.11 5.06
N HIS A 22 9.56 -6.18 5.99
CA HIS A 22 9.08 -6.48 7.34
C HIS A 22 7.58 -6.79 7.43
N CYS A 23 6.77 -6.34 6.46
CA CYS A 23 5.31 -6.38 6.50
C CYS A 23 4.70 -7.77 6.77
N PRO A 24 5.19 -8.89 6.19
CA PRO A 24 4.61 -10.22 6.43
C PRO A 24 4.64 -10.63 7.90
N GLY A 25 5.70 -10.25 8.62
CA GLY A 25 5.90 -10.62 10.03
C GLY A 25 5.20 -9.70 11.02
N VAL A 26 5.06 -8.41 10.70
CA VAL A 26 4.63 -7.40 11.68
C VAL A 26 3.24 -6.79 11.40
N HIS A 27 2.75 -6.83 10.16
CA HIS A 27 1.58 -6.07 9.72
C HIS A 27 0.45 -6.94 9.16
N ARG A 28 0.00 -7.95 9.92
CA ARG A 28 -1.00 -8.92 9.45
C ARG A 28 -2.27 -8.30 8.86
N ASP A 29 -2.82 -7.25 9.50
CA ASP A 29 -4.06 -6.62 9.02
C ASP A 29 -3.83 -5.82 7.74
N LEU A 30 -2.69 -5.13 7.63
CA LEU A 30 -2.32 -4.41 6.42
C LEU A 30 -2.02 -5.37 5.26
N SER A 31 -1.28 -6.45 5.52
CA SER A 31 -0.98 -7.48 4.51
C SER A 31 -2.22 -8.24 4.05
N ARG A 32 -3.27 -8.34 4.88
CA ARG A 32 -4.58 -8.83 4.41
C ARG A 32 -5.25 -7.80 3.50
N LEU A 33 -5.14 -6.51 3.81
CA LEU A 33 -5.77 -5.43 3.05
C LEU A 33 -5.07 -5.15 1.72
N VAL A 34 -3.74 -5.22 1.68
CA VAL A 34 -2.87 -4.96 0.53
C VAL A 34 -1.95 -6.18 0.33
N PRO A 35 -2.39 -7.19 -0.43
CA PRO A 35 -1.75 -8.52 -0.45
C PRO A 35 -0.28 -8.54 -0.87
N ILE A 36 0.14 -7.63 -1.77
CA ILE A 36 1.55 -7.54 -2.20
C ILE A 36 2.51 -7.28 -1.04
N TYR A 37 2.09 -6.53 -0.02
CA TYR A 37 2.89 -6.28 1.19
C TYR A 37 3.10 -7.56 2.00
N GLY A 38 2.16 -8.51 1.94
CA GLY A 38 2.31 -9.85 2.51
C GLY A 38 3.41 -10.70 1.87
N ARG A 39 3.92 -10.28 0.71
CA ARG A 39 5.07 -10.91 0.02
C ARG A 39 6.39 -10.21 0.28
N GLY A 40 6.40 -9.14 1.09
CA GLY A 40 7.61 -8.37 1.34
C GLY A 40 7.94 -7.33 0.26
N LEU A 41 7.00 -7.02 -0.64
CA LEU A 41 7.21 -6.21 -1.84
C LEU A 41 6.37 -4.94 -1.77
N MET A 42 6.92 -3.77 -2.13
CA MET A 42 6.14 -2.52 -2.15
C MET A 42 5.36 -2.37 -3.45
N ALA A 43 5.95 -2.78 -4.58
CA ALA A 43 5.37 -2.66 -5.90
C ALA A 43 5.65 -3.90 -6.75
N ARG A 44 4.86 -4.06 -7.82
CA ARG A 44 4.98 -5.18 -8.75
C ARG A 44 6.39 -5.41 -9.30
N HIS A 45 7.15 -4.33 -9.52
CA HIS A 45 8.49 -4.39 -10.12
C HIS A 45 9.59 -4.74 -9.10
N ASP A 46 9.26 -4.79 -7.81
CA ASP A 46 10.19 -5.28 -6.77
C ASP A 46 10.27 -6.81 -6.78
N ASP A 47 9.29 -7.49 -7.42
CA ASP A 47 9.30 -8.93 -7.63
C ASP A 47 10.40 -9.30 -8.65
N PRO A 48 11.40 -10.13 -8.29
CA PRO A 48 12.39 -10.61 -9.25
C PRO A 48 11.76 -11.33 -10.46
N GLU A 49 10.57 -11.91 -10.28
CA GLU A 49 9.82 -12.63 -11.29
C GLU A 49 8.65 -11.81 -11.87
N TRP A 50 8.65 -10.48 -11.71
CA TRP A 50 7.52 -9.61 -12.10
C TRP A 50 7.07 -9.83 -13.54
N ALA A 51 8.00 -10.10 -14.45
CA ALA A 51 7.72 -10.32 -15.87
C ALA A 51 6.83 -11.55 -16.12
N ARG A 52 6.93 -12.59 -15.27
CA ARG A 52 6.07 -13.78 -15.34
C ARG A 52 4.63 -13.50 -14.89
N HIS A 53 4.44 -12.44 -14.11
CA HIS A 53 3.14 -12.03 -13.58
C HIS A 53 2.68 -10.71 -14.21
N ALA A 54 3.24 -10.32 -15.36
CA ALA A 54 3.01 -9.01 -15.95
C ALA A 54 1.54 -8.78 -16.31
N ASP A 55 0.84 -9.82 -16.73
CA ASP A 55 -0.57 -9.82 -17.14
C ASP A 55 -1.51 -10.33 -16.01
N ASN A 56 -1.01 -10.45 -14.78
CA ASN A 56 -1.79 -10.90 -13.64
C ASN A 56 -2.23 -9.70 -12.78
N ASP A 57 -3.51 -9.35 -12.89
CA ASP A 57 -4.11 -8.24 -12.14
C ASP A 57 -4.46 -8.58 -10.68
N ALA A 58 -4.19 -9.81 -10.21
CA ALA A 58 -4.48 -10.17 -8.82
C ALA A 58 -3.64 -9.31 -7.84
N PRO A 59 -4.24 -8.77 -6.75
CA PRO A 59 -3.60 -7.77 -5.89
C PRO A 59 -2.27 -8.18 -5.26
N GLU A 60 -2.01 -9.48 -5.12
CA GLU A 60 -0.73 -10.03 -4.65
C GLU A 60 0.42 -9.90 -5.66
N PHE A 61 0.12 -9.63 -6.94
CA PHE A 61 1.09 -9.44 -8.03
C PHE A 61 1.05 -8.02 -8.60
N SER A 62 -0.15 -7.47 -8.84
CA SER A 62 -0.33 -6.14 -9.43
C SER A 62 -0.23 -5.01 -8.40
N GLY A 63 -0.49 -5.31 -7.13
CA GLY A 63 -0.60 -4.36 -6.03
C GLY A 63 -2.04 -3.87 -5.80
N GLY A 64 -2.20 -2.91 -4.87
CA GLY A 64 -3.51 -2.36 -4.51
C GLY A 64 -4.28 -3.18 -3.47
N LEU A 65 -5.54 -2.80 -3.26
CA LEU A 65 -6.38 -3.40 -2.23
C LEU A 65 -6.81 -4.83 -2.60
N ARG A 66 -7.04 -5.66 -1.60
CA ARG A 66 -7.67 -6.98 -1.74
C ARG A 66 -9.03 -6.87 -2.44
N ALA A 67 -9.45 -7.96 -3.10
CA ALA A 67 -10.76 -8.04 -3.71
C ALA A 67 -11.89 -7.69 -2.70
N GLY A 68 -12.82 -6.83 -3.14
CA GLY A 68 -13.96 -6.37 -2.36
C GLY A 68 -13.65 -5.28 -1.33
N ALA A 69 -12.40 -4.84 -1.18
CA ALA A 69 -12.10 -3.64 -0.40
C ALA A 69 -12.28 -2.38 -1.26
N GLU A 70 -12.88 -1.37 -0.65
CA GLU A 70 -13.24 -0.09 -1.27
C GLU A 70 -12.32 1.05 -0.81
N THR A 71 -11.68 0.90 0.36
CA THR A 71 -10.79 1.90 0.96
C THR A 71 -9.64 1.26 1.73
N TRP A 72 -8.68 2.10 2.14
CA TRP A 72 -7.58 1.75 3.04
C TRP A 72 -7.96 1.69 4.53
N SER A 73 -9.26 1.67 4.84
CA SER A 73 -9.74 1.49 6.22
C SER A 73 -9.43 0.07 6.72
N ARG A 74 -9.47 -0.11 8.05
CA ARG A 74 -9.14 -1.40 8.67
C ARG A 74 -10.06 -2.54 8.21
N ASP A 75 -11.32 -2.26 7.93
CA ASP A 75 -12.29 -3.23 7.42
C ASP A 75 -12.36 -3.24 5.88
N GLY A 76 -11.72 -2.28 5.23
CA GLY A 76 -11.72 -2.09 3.79
C GLY A 76 -13.03 -1.51 3.25
N ARG A 77 -13.88 -0.92 4.08
CA ARG A 77 -15.20 -0.36 3.66
C ARG A 77 -15.16 1.14 3.49
N VAL A 78 -16.06 1.68 2.68
CA VAL A 78 -16.30 3.12 2.66
C VAL A 78 -17.02 3.54 3.95
N HIS A 79 -16.48 4.54 4.64
CA HIS A 79 -17.11 5.16 5.80
C HIS A 79 -17.63 6.54 5.40
N GLY A 80 -18.84 6.61 4.84
CA GLY A 80 -19.50 7.86 4.47
C GLY A 80 -20.14 7.85 3.07
N PRO A 81 -20.66 9.01 2.61
CA PRO A 81 -21.24 9.15 1.28
C PRO A 81 -20.22 8.92 0.18
N VAL A 82 -20.64 8.22 -0.87
CA VAL A 82 -19.85 7.99 -2.08
C VAL A 82 -20.14 9.10 -3.09
N PHE A 83 -19.12 9.66 -3.74
CA PHE A 83 -19.31 10.61 -4.84
C PHE A 83 -20.13 9.98 -5.96
N ALA A 84 -21.23 10.65 -6.34
CA ALA A 84 -22.07 10.23 -7.44
C ALA A 84 -21.30 10.32 -8.77
N GLY A 85 -21.51 9.35 -9.66
CA GLY A 85 -20.97 9.37 -11.03
C GLY A 85 -19.52 8.91 -11.19
N LEU A 86 -18.80 8.54 -10.12
CA LEU A 86 -17.45 7.98 -10.27
C LEU A 86 -17.44 6.68 -11.05
N LYS A 87 -16.67 6.66 -12.14
CA LYS A 87 -16.39 5.49 -12.96
C LYS A 87 -15.53 4.48 -12.18
N PRO A 88 -15.58 3.19 -12.53
CA PRO A 88 -14.73 2.17 -11.89
C PRO A 88 -13.24 2.53 -11.89
N ALA A 89 -12.72 3.09 -13.00
CA ALA A 89 -11.32 3.50 -13.11
C ALA A 89 -10.96 4.64 -12.13
N GLU A 90 -11.86 5.60 -11.92
CA GLU A 90 -11.64 6.73 -10.99
C GLU A 90 -11.66 6.24 -9.54
N ARG A 91 -12.52 5.26 -9.23
CA ARG A 91 -12.55 4.60 -7.91
C ARG A 91 -11.25 3.86 -7.63
N ALA A 92 -10.75 3.13 -8.62
CA ALA A 92 -9.49 2.40 -8.53
C ALA A 92 -8.29 3.35 -8.36
N ALA A 93 -8.24 4.43 -9.13
CA ALA A 93 -7.18 5.45 -9.01
C ALA A 93 -7.14 6.11 -7.63
N GLY A 94 -8.29 6.27 -6.97
CA GLY A 94 -8.35 6.76 -5.60
C GLY A 94 -7.71 5.85 -4.54
N GLN A 95 -7.40 4.59 -4.89
CA GLN A 95 -6.77 3.63 -3.99
C GLN A 95 -5.28 3.44 -4.27
N THR A 96 -4.70 4.25 -5.15
CA THR A 96 -3.27 4.19 -5.48
C THR A 96 -2.43 4.78 -4.34
N TYR A 97 -1.49 3.99 -3.83
CA TYR A 97 -0.46 4.47 -2.93
C TYR A 97 0.53 5.36 -3.69
N ALA A 98 0.82 6.54 -3.15
CA ALA A 98 1.79 7.47 -3.71
C ALA A 98 2.64 8.07 -2.59
N THR A 99 3.95 8.10 -2.80
CA THR A 99 4.91 8.73 -1.90
C THR A 99 5.57 9.89 -2.61
N SER A 100 5.47 11.09 -2.04
CA SER A 100 6.23 12.26 -2.47
C SER A 100 7.41 12.44 -1.53
N LEU A 101 8.59 11.97 -1.95
CA LEU A 101 9.83 12.23 -1.21
C LEU A 101 10.25 13.70 -1.37
N PRO A 102 11.03 14.26 -0.44
CA PRO A 102 11.65 15.57 -0.64
C PRO A 102 12.45 15.56 -1.94
N SER A 103 12.08 16.44 -2.88
CA SER A 103 12.73 16.54 -4.19
C SER A 103 14.12 17.20 -4.13
N MET A 104 14.52 17.72 -2.97
CA MET A 104 15.85 18.25 -2.70
C MET A 104 16.21 18.05 -1.23
N PHE A 105 17.38 17.47 -0.99
CA PHE A 105 18.10 17.54 0.28
C PHE A 105 19.09 18.71 0.19
N ILE A 106 19.07 19.63 1.16
CA ILE A 106 20.12 20.66 1.36
C ILE A 106 21.07 20.15 2.44
#